data_AF-A0A7L3C6F5-F1
#
_entry.id   AF-A0A7L3C6F5-F1
#
_cell.length_a   1.000
_cell.length_b   1.000
_cell.length_c   1.000
_cell.angle_alpha   90.00
_cell.angle_beta   90.00
_cell.angle_gamma   90.00
#
_symmetry.space_group_name_H-M   'P 1'
#
loop_
_entity.id
_entity.type
_entity.pdbx_description
1 polymer ?
#
loop_
_entity_poly.entity_id
_entity_poly.type
_entity_poly.pdbx_seq_one_letter_code
_entity_poly.pdbx_strand_id
1 'polypeptide(L)'
;MSGDTCLTTTLCPAAGPKPKTCSFKGGSLGNKYVRLNVGGSLYYTTVQVLTRHDTMLKAMFSGRMEVLTDKEGWILIDRCGKHFGTILNYLRDDTIALPKHRQEIKELMAEAKYYLIQGLVDMCQAALQDKKDLYEPVCSIPIITSPKEEERLIESSMKPVVKLLYNRSNNKYSYTSNSDDNLLKNIELFDKLSLRFNGRVLFIKDVIGDEICCWSFYGQGRKLAEVCCTSIVYATEKKQTKVEFPEARIYEETLNVLLYETPRVPDNSLLEATSRSRSQASHSEDDEGFELRDRVRRIHVKRYSTYDDRQLGH
;
A
#
# COMPACT_ATOMS: atom_id res chain seq x y z
N MET A 1 -44.02 -22.19 -57.15
CA MET A 1 -45.16 -23.08 -56.88
C MET A 1 -44.58 -24.46 -56.66
N SER A 2 -44.45 -24.87 -55.39
CA SER A 2 -45.20 -25.99 -54.79
C SER A 2 -44.55 -27.34 -55.15
N GLY A 3 -44.18 -28.24 -54.25
CA GLY A 3 -44.27 -28.32 -52.80
C GLY A 3 -43.64 -29.64 -52.31
N ASP A 4 -43.40 -29.68 -50.99
CA ASP A 4 -43.52 -30.82 -50.07
C ASP A 4 -42.47 -31.96 -49.92
N THR A 5 -41.81 -31.87 -48.75
CA THR A 5 -41.62 -32.89 -47.69
C THR A 5 -40.52 -33.96 -47.84
N CYS A 6 -39.48 -33.86 -47.01
CA CYS A 6 -39.00 -34.99 -46.20
C CYS A 6 -38.26 -34.50 -44.94
N LEU A 7 -38.61 -35.13 -43.81
CA LEU A 7 -38.15 -34.89 -42.45
C LEU A 7 -36.69 -35.32 -42.25
N THR A 8 -35.88 -34.54 -41.53
CA THR A 8 -34.78 -35.11 -40.72
C THR A 8 -34.46 -34.22 -39.50
N THR A 9 -34.91 -34.74 -38.37
CA THR A 9 -34.54 -34.54 -36.96
C THR A 9 -33.31 -33.69 -36.63
N THR A 10 -33.54 -32.53 -36.01
CA THR A 10 -32.53 -31.81 -35.20
C THR A 10 -32.62 -32.31 -33.76
N LEU A 11 -31.65 -33.10 -33.32
CA LEU A 11 -31.50 -33.53 -31.92
C LEU A 11 -30.84 -32.41 -31.11
N CYS A 12 -31.56 -31.88 -30.13
CA CYS A 12 -31.04 -31.05 -29.05
C CYS A 12 -29.98 -31.80 -28.23
N PRO A 13 -28.97 -31.13 -27.65
CA PRO A 13 -28.04 -31.80 -26.75
C PRO A 13 -28.76 -32.21 -25.47
N ALA A 14 -28.54 -33.47 -25.08
CA ALA A 14 -29.12 -34.10 -23.90
C ALA A 14 -28.84 -33.30 -22.62
N ALA A 15 -29.90 -33.12 -21.83
CA ALA A 15 -29.85 -32.62 -20.47
C ALA A 15 -28.81 -33.40 -19.65
N GLY A 16 -27.84 -32.68 -19.07
CA GLY A 16 -26.92 -33.24 -18.09
C GLY A 16 -27.67 -33.83 -16.88
N PRO A 17 -27.11 -34.84 -16.20
CA PRO A 17 -27.78 -35.48 -15.08
C PRO A 17 -27.95 -34.47 -13.95
N LYS A 18 -29.21 -34.26 -13.54
CA LYS A 18 -29.57 -33.39 -12.41
C LYS A 18 -28.91 -33.92 -11.12
N PRO A 19 -28.41 -33.03 -10.24
CA PRO A 19 -27.86 -33.44 -8.95
C PRO A 19 -28.91 -34.21 -8.14
N LYS A 20 -28.49 -35.28 -7.46
CA LYS A 20 -29.39 -36.11 -6.66
C LYS A 20 -29.64 -35.41 -5.32
N THR A 21 -30.90 -35.16 -5.00
CA THR A 21 -31.31 -34.77 -3.64
C THR A 21 -31.34 -36.03 -2.77
N CYS A 22 -30.62 -36.01 -1.66
CA CYS A 22 -30.61 -37.13 -0.72
C CYS A 22 -30.75 -36.63 0.72
N SER A 23 -31.67 -37.22 1.48
CA SER A 23 -31.80 -36.97 2.91
C SER A 23 -30.65 -37.65 3.66
N PHE A 24 -29.83 -36.87 4.36
CA PHE A 24 -28.75 -37.40 5.19
C PHE A 24 -29.35 -38.11 6.42
N LYS A 25 -29.27 -39.45 6.49
CA LYS A 25 -29.81 -40.23 7.63
C LYS A 25 -28.87 -40.11 8.83
N GLY A 26 -29.24 -39.25 9.79
CA GLY A 26 -28.53 -39.03 11.04
C GLY A 26 -28.70 -40.21 12.02
N GLY A 27 -27.68 -41.05 12.12
CA GLY A 27 -27.53 -42.03 13.20
C GLY A 27 -26.07 -42.07 13.68
N SER A 28 -25.80 -41.53 14.87
CA SER A 28 -24.51 -41.49 15.60
C SER A 28 -23.24 -41.38 14.72
N LEU A 29 -22.91 -40.17 14.27
CA LEU A 29 -21.85 -39.90 13.27
C LEU A 29 -20.76 -38.92 13.73
N GLY A 30 -20.58 -38.68 15.03
CA GLY A 30 -19.71 -37.61 15.55
C GLY A 30 -18.34 -37.49 14.85
N ASN A 31 -17.67 -38.62 14.59
CA ASN A 31 -16.31 -38.63 14.00
C ASN A 31 -16.25 -38.87 12.48
N LYS A 32 -17.37 -38.87 11.73
CA LYS A 32 -17.29 -39.06 10.28
C LYS A 32 -16.87 -37.79 9.56
N TYR A 33 -15.88 -37.93 8.67
CA TYR A 33 -15.46 -36.88 7.77
C TYR A 33 -16.50 -36.68 6.66
N VAL A 34 -16.69 -35.42 6.29
CA VAL A 34 -17.55 -34.97 5.21
C VAL A 34 -16.78 -34.04 4.28
N ARG A 35 -17.17 -34.07 3.01
CA ARG A 35 -16.55 -33.31 1.93
C ARG A 35 -17.54 -32.24 1.47
N LEU A 36 -17.15 -30.97 1.53
CA LEU A 36 -17.98 -29.84 1.13
C LEU A 36 -17.34 -29.10 -0.03
N ASN A 37 -18.15 -28.73 -1.01
CA ASN A 37 -17.77 -27.84 -2.10
C ASN A 37 -18.60 -26.55 -1.99
N VAL A 38 -17.94 -25.46 -1.60
CA VAL A 38 -18.55 -24.15 -1.34
C VAL A 38 -18.16 -23.22 -2.48
N GLY A 39 -19.02 -23.12 -3.50
CA GLY A 39 -18.79 -22.28 -4.68
C GLY A 39 -17.47 -22.55 -5.41
N GLY A 40 -17.02 -23.80 -5.43
CA GLY A 40 -15.75 -24.22 -6.03
C GLY A 40 -14.61 -24.44 -5.04
N SER A 41 -14.73 -23.97 -3.80
CA SER A 41 -13.73 -24.22 -2.75
C SER A 41 -14.02 -25.52 -2.01
N LEU A 42 -13.02 -26.41 -2.00
CA LEU A 42 -13.13 -27.74 -1.42
C LEU A 42 -12.69 -27.77 0.05
N TYR A 43 -13.54 -28.31 0.92
CA TYR A 43 -13.29 -28.42 2.35
C TYR A 43 -13.54 -29.83 2.88
N TYR A 44 -12.72 -30.20 3.87
CA TYR A 44 -12.89 -31.42 4.65
C TYR A 44 -13.06 -31.05 6.11
N THR A 45 -14.08 -31.63 6.74
CA THR A 45 -14.34 -31.44 8.17
C THR A 45 -15.12 -32.63 8.71
N THR A 46 -15.38 -32.66 10.02
CA THR A 46 -16.21 -33.70 10.64
C THR A 46 -17.64 -33.21 10.84
N VAL A 47 -18.59 -34.15 10.87
CA VAL A 47 -19.99 -33.86 11.20
C VAL A 47 -20.08 -33.17 12.56
N GLN A 48 -19.29 -33.60 13.54
CA GLN A 48 -19.24 -32.99 14.88
C GLN A 48 -19.02 -31.48 14.84
N VAL A 49 -18.05 -30.98 14.04
CA VAL A 49 -17.80 -29.54 13.91
C VAL A 49 -19.01 -28.81 13.33
N LEU A 50 -19.65 -29.38 12.31
CA LEU A 50 -20.80 -28.77 11.65
C LEU A 50 -22.07 -28.78 12.51
N THR A 51 -22.18 -29.73 13.43
CA THR A 51 -23.34 -29.88 14.34
C THR A 51 -23.13 -29.31 15.73
N ARG A 52 -21.94 -28.78 16.04
CA ARG A 52 -21.59 -28.27 17.38
C ARG A 52 -22.47 -27.11 17.82
N HIS A 53 -22.78 -26.20 16.90
CA HIS A 53 -23.58 -24.99 17.15
C HIS A 53 -24.93 -25.07 16.47
N ASP A 54 -25.91 -24.35 17.01
CA ASP A 54 -27.24 -24.25 16.40
C ASP A 54 -27.22 -23.30 15.19
N THR A 55 -26.86 -23.86 14.04
CA THR A 55 -26.59 -23.13 12.80
C THR A 55 -27.32 -23.77 11.63
N MET A 56 -27.37 -23.08 10.48
CA MET A 56 -27.89 -23.65 9.23
C MET A 56 -27.15 -24.95 8.86
N LEU A 57 -25.83 -25.00 9.10
CA LEU A 57 -25.02 -26.19 8.84
C LEU A 57 -25.48 -27.38 9.70
N LYS A 58 -25.81 -27.17 10.97
CA LYS A 58 -26.40 -28.24 11.79
C LYS A 58 -27.71 -28.75 11.20
N ALA A 59 -28.55 -27.89 10.64
CA ALA A 59 -29.79 -28.32 9.98
C ALA A 59 -29.52 -29.17 8.72
N MET A 60 -28.52 -28.78 7.90
CA MET A 60 -28.06 -29.56 6.73
C MET A 60 -27.60 -30.97 7.12
N PHE A 61 -26.81 -31.07 8.19
CA PHE A 61 -26.15 -32.33 8.58
C PHE A 61 -26.93 -33.14 9.64
N SER A 62 -28.06 -32.64 10.13
CA SER A 62 -28.99 -33.38 11.00
C SER A 62 -30.11 -34.10 10.23
N GLY A 63 -30.13 -33.99 8.90
CA GLY A 63 -31.16 -34.59 8.05
C GLY A 63 -32.49 -33.84 8.04
N ARG A 64 -32.54 -32.64 8.62
CA ARG A 64 -33.72 -31.78 8.66
C ARG A 64 -33.89 -30.93 7.40
N MET A 65 -32.83 -30.83 6.59
CA MET A 65 -32.81 -30.05 5.36
C MET A 65 -32.23 -30.90 4.22
N GLU A 66 -32.79 -30.73 3.03
CA GLU A 66 -32.27 -31.39 1.84
C GLU A 66 -30.94 -30.76 1.43
N VAL A 67 -29.97 -31.60 1.09
CA VAL A 67 -28.65 -31.18 0.63
C VAL A 67 -28.38 -31.75 -0.76
N LEU A 68 -27.79 -30.93 -1.63
CA LEU A 68 -27.35 -31.36 -2.94
C LEU A 68 -26.00 -32.05 -2.82
N THR A 69 -25.91 -33.26 -3.36
CA THR A 69 -24.66 -34.03 -3.35
C THR A 69 -24.31 -34.44 -4.78
N ASP A 70 -23.04 -34.24 -5.15
CA ASP A 70 -22.53 -34.67 -6.45
C ASP A 70 -22.24 -36.19 -6.49
N LYS A 71 -21.97 -36.73 -7.68
CA LYS A 71 -21.65 -38.14 -7.93
C LYS A 71 -20.45 -38.64 -7.13
N GLU A 72 -19.52 -37.76 -6.81
CA GLU A 72 -18.32 -38.02 -6.01
C GLU A 72 -18.54 -37.91 -4.49
N GLY A 73 -19.76 -37.57 -4.05
CA GLY A 73 -20.10 -37.43 -2.63
C GLY A 73 -19.77 -36.07 -2.03
N TRP A 74 -19.53 -35.03 -2.85
CA TRP A 74 -19.36 -33.66 -2.38
C TRP A 74 -20.70 -33.01 -2.09
N ILE A 75 -20.85 -32.45 -0.90
CA ILE A 75 -22.02 -31.65 -0.54
C ILE A 75 -21.83 -30.24 -1.10
N LEU A 76 -22.76 -29.82 -1.95
CA LEU A 76 -22.69 -28.59 -2.71
C LEU A 76 -23.37 -27.45 -1.93
N ILE A 77 -22.65 -26.35 -1.75
CA ILE A 77 -23.15 -25.10 -1.17
C ILE A 77 -22.90 -23.98 -2.18
N ASP A 78 -23.98 -23.34 -2.62
CA ASP A 78 -23.95 -22.23 -3.58
C ASP A 78 -23.61 -20.90 -2.89
N ARG A 79 -22.39 -20.80 -2.35
CA ARG A 79 -21.85 -19.62 -1.66
C ARG A 79 -20.37 -19.44 -1.97
N CYS A 80 -19.84 -18.24 -1.74
CA CYS A 80 -18.41 -17.99 -1.92
C CYS A 80 -17.59 -18.70 -0.84
N GLY A 81 -16.67 -19.57 -1.25
CA GLY A 81 -15.81 -20.30 -0.33
C GLY A 81 -14.73 -19.47 0.37
N LYS A 82 -14.44 -18.24 -0.08
CA LYS A 82 -13.31 -17.40 0.40
C LYS A 82 -13.17 -17.38 1.93
N HIS A 83 -14.28 -17.20 2.65
CA HIS A 83 -14.31 -17.06 4.11
C HIS A 83 -14.74 -18.34 4.84
N PHE A 84 -15.06 -19.42 4.12
CA PHE A 84 -15.62 -20.63 4.72
C PHE A 84 -14.63 -21.37 5.62
N GLY A 85 -13.32 -21.28 5.34
CA GLY A 85 -12.29 -21.78 6.25
C GLY A 85 -12.35 -21.11 7.63
N THR A 86 -12.58 -19.80 7.66
CA THR A 86 -12.76 -19.01 8.89
C THR A 86 -14.03 -19.41 9.63
N ILE A 87 -15.12 -19.66 8.90
CA ILE A 87 -16.37 -20.20 9.47
C ILE A 87 -16.09 -21.55 10.17
N LEU A 88 -15.37 -22.46 9.52
CA LEU A 88 -15.03 -23.75 10.11
C LEU A 88 -14.16 -23.62 11.36
N ASN A 89 -13.20 -22.69 11.37
CA ASN A 89 -12.37 -22.45 12.55
C ASN A 89 -13.20 -21.93 13.72
N TYR A 90 -14.15 -21.03 13.46
CA TYR A 90 -15.08 -20.56 14.50
C TYR A 90 -15.89 -21.71 15.10
N LEU A 91 -16.41 -22.62 14.26
CA LEU A 91 -17.15 -23.80 14.73
C LEU A 91 -16.28 -24.83 15.48
N ARG A 92 -14.95 -24.71 15.41
CA ARG A 92 -14.01 -25.58 16.15
C ARG A 92 -13.62 -24.98 17.50
N ASP A 93 -13.32 -23.69 17.49
CA ASP A 93 -12.61 -23.05 18.61
C ASP A 93 -13.46 -22.02 19.35
N ASP A 94 -14.72 -21.79 18.93
CA ASP A 94 -15.65 -20.78 19.46
C ASP A 94 -15.14 -19.32 19.37
N THR A 95 -13.95 -19.13 18.82
CA THR A 95 -13.23 -17.87 18.72
C THR A 95 -12.38 -17.88 17.44
N ILE A 96 -12.18 -16.70 16.84
CA ILE A 96 -11.30 -16.54 15.67
C ILE A 96 -10.58 -15.21 15.72
N ALA A 97 -9.40 -15.15 15.11
CA ALA A 97 -8.77 -13.88 14.76
C ALA A 97 -9.50 -13.29 13.55
N LEU A 98 -10.17 -12.15 13.74
CA LEU A 98 -10.86 -11.47 12.66
C LEU A 98 -9.87 -10.87 11.63
N PRO A 99 -10.26 -10.80 10.34
CA PRO A 99 -9.44 -10.15 9.33
C PRO A 99 -9.13 -8.68 9.64
N LYS A 100 -7.98 -8.18 9.15
CA LYS A 100 -7.56 -6.78 9.40
C LYS A 100 -8.37 -5.76 8.60
N HIS A 101 -8.77 -6.12 7.38
CA HIS A 101 -9.43 -5.20 6.46
C HIS A 101 -10.94 -5.15 6.70
N ARG A 102 -11.51 -3.94 6.75
CA ARG A 102 -12.95 -3.71 6.99
C ARG A 102 -13.84 -4.40 5.96
N GLN A 103 -13.40 -4.44 4.71
CA GLN A 103 -14.13 -5.10 3.63
C GLN A 103 -14.23 -6.61 3.85
N GLU A 104 -13.14 -7.26 4.26
CA GLU A 104 -13.12 -8.70 4.56
C GLU A 104 -14.00 -9.04 5.76
N ILE A 105 -14.03 -8.20 6.81
CA ILE A 105 -14.93 -8.39 7.94
C ILE A 105 -16.41 -8.31 7.50
N LYS A 106 -16.76 -7.39 6.60
CA LYS A 106 -18.12 -7.30 6.05
C LYS A 106 -18.50 -8.53 5.23
N GLU A 107 -17.58 -9.02 4.40
CA GLU A 107 -17.77 -10.25 3.62
C GLU A 107 -17.96 -11.46 4.54
N LEU A 108 -17.10 -11.62 5.54
CA LEU A 108 -17.22 -12.68 6.55
C LEU A 108 -18.55 -12.59 7.31
N MET A 109 -18.96 -11.38 7.71
CA MET A 109 -20.24 -11.15 8.39
C MET A 109 -21.43 -11.55 7.52
N ALA A 110 -21.37 -11.32 6.20
CA ALA A 110 -22.44 -11.74 5.28
C ALA A 110 -22.56 -13.26 5.22
N GLU A 111 -21.44 -13.99 5.18
CA GLU A 111 -21.46 -15.46 5.25
C GLU A 111 -21.91 -15.97 6.63
N ALA A 112 -21.46 -15.35 7.72
CA ALA A 112 -21.89 -15.70 9.08
C ALA A 112 -23.42 -15.54 9.26
N LYS A 113 -24.00 -14.50 8.67
CA LYS A 113 -25.46 -14.31 8.61
C LYS A 113 -26.15 -15.38 7.78
N TYR A 114 -25.59 -15.75 6.63
CA TYR A 114 -26.14 -16.80 5.79
C TYR A 114 -26.19 -18.16 6.52
N TYR A 115 -25.09 -18.55 7.18
CA TYR A 115 -25.03 -19.80 7.94
C TYR A 115 -25.70 -19.73 9.32
N LEU A 116 -26.30 -18.60 9.69
CA LEU A 116 -26.98 -18.35 10.97
C LEU A 116 -26.07 -18.54 12.19
N ILE A 117 -24.84 -18.03 12.12
CA ILE A 117 -23.84 -18.14 13.20
C ILE A 117 -23.84 -16.85 14.02
N GLN A 118 -24.78 -16.74 14.96
CA GLN A 118 -25.03 -15.48 15.67
C GLN A 118 -23.79 -14.94 16.40
N GLY A 119 -23.06 -15.77 17.14
CA GLY A 119 -21.87 -15.31 17.86
C GLY A 119 -20.78 -14.74 16.96
N LEU A 120 -20.63 -15.26 15.74
CA LEU A 120 -19.70 -14.70 14.76
C LEU A 120 -20.21 -13.39 14.14
N VAL A 121 -21.53 -13.26 13.93
CA VAL A 121 -22.15 -12.00 13.49
C VAL A 121 -21.90 -10.90 14.52
N ASP A 122 -22.10 -11.20 15.80
CA ASP A 122 -21.91 -10.25 16.90
C ASP A 122 -20.45 -9.82 17.00
N MET A 123 -19.49 -10.75 16.90
CA MET A 123 -18.06 -10.42 16.87
C MET A 123 -17.70 -9.52 15.68
N CYS A 124 -18.23 -9.80 14.49
CA CYS A 124 -17.98 -8.97 13.31
C CYS A 124 -18.60 -7.57 13.46
N GLN A 125 -19.81 -7.47 14.01
CA GLN A 125 -20.47 -6.19 14.26
C GLN A 125 -19.71 -5.35 15.28
N ALA A 126 -19.27 -5.95 16.38
CA ALA A 126 -18.44 -5.28 17.38
C ALA A 126 -17.15 -4.73 16.75
N ALA A 127 -16.43 -5.56 15.97
CA ALA A 127 -15.22 -5.13 15.27
C ALA A 127 -15.45 -4.04 14.20
N LEU A 128 -16.65 -3.99 13.60
CA LEU A 128 -17.02 -2.93 12.65
C LEU A 128 -17.46 -1.63 13.33
N GLN A 129 -17.98 -1.72 14.56
CA GLN A 129 -18.39 -0.58 15.38
C GLN A 129 -17.18 0.08 16.04
N ASP A 130 -16.24 -0.70 16.58
CA ASP A 130 -14.95 -0.21 17.11
C ASP A 130 -14.16 0.60 16.07
N LYS A 131 -14.30 0.25 14.78
CA LYS A 131 -13.66 0.94 13.66
C LYS A 131 -14.45 2.12 13.11
N LYS A 132 -15.66 2.39 13.60
CA LYS A 132 -16.47 3.54 13.11
C LYS A 132 -16.03 4.85 13.75
N ASP A 133 -15.40 4.78 14.91
CA ASP A 133 -14.86 5.93 15.66
C ASP A 133 -13.34 6.11 15.48
N LEU A 134 -12.69 5.24 14.70
CA LEU A 134 -11.29 5.40 14.32
C LEU A 134 -11.20 6.33 13.11
N TYR A 135 -10.92 7.61 13.37
CA TYR A 135 -10.52 8.57 12.35
C TYR A 135 -9.27 8.04 11.62
N GLU A 136 -9.42 7.62 10.36
CA GLU A 136 -8.28 7.31 9.49
C GLU A 136 -7.77 8.62 8.86
N PRO A 137 -6.57 9.09 9.23
CA PRO A 137 -6.03 10.33 8.67
C PRO A 137 -5.77 10.18 7.17
N VAL A 138 -6.24 11.16 6.38
CA VAL A 138 -6.07 11.19 4.92
C VAL A 138 -4.59 11.23 4.51
N CYS A 139 -3.75 11.91 5.28
CA CYS A 139 -2.30 12.00 5.09
C CYS A 139 -1.61 11.73 6.43
N SER A 140 -0.69 10.76 6.43
CA SER A 140 0.12 10.40 7.61
C SER A 140 1.58 10.66 7.32
N ILE A 141 2.20 11.54 8.11
CA ILE A 141 3.62 11.88 8.00
C ILE A 141 4.36 11.21 9.17
N PRO A 142 5.20 10.20 8.94
CA PRO A 142 6.07 9.67 9.98
C PRO A 142 7.06 10.74 10.49
N ILE A 143 7.29 10.73 11.80
CA ILE A 143 8.35 11.50 12.47
C ILE A 143 9.41 10.49 12.91
N ILE A 144 10.62 10.60 12.34
CA ILE A 144 11.73 9.69 12.66
C ILE A 144 12.32 10.05 14.02
N THR A 145 12.60 9.03 14.81
CA THR A 145 13.26 9.16 16.13
C THR A 145 14.60 8.42 16.22
N SER A 146 15.01 7.70 15.17
CA SER A 146 16.32 7.04 15.13
C SER A 146 16.86 6.89 13.69
N PRO A 147 18.19 6.84 13.48
CA PRO A 147 18.77 6.61 12.15
C PRO A 147 18.37 5.28 11.52
N LYS A 148 18.16 4.23 12.34
CA LYS A 148 17.72 2.92 11.85
C LYS A 148 16.29 2.95 11.30
N GLU A 149 15.43 3.79 11.87
CA GLU A 149 14.07 4.02 11.37
C GLU A 149 14.09 4.78 10.05
N GLU A 150 14.99 5.77 9.91
CA GLU A 150 15.24 6.45 8.64
C GLU A 150 15.60 5.47 7.53
N GLU A 151 16.67 4.69 7.72
CA GLU A 151 17.15 3.72 6.73
C GLU A 151 16.03 2.76 6.31
N ARG A 152 15.33 2.18 7.30
CA ARG A 152 14.22 1.26 7.04
C ARG A 152 13.11 1.92 6.22
N LEU A 153 12.69 3.14 6.55
CA LEU A 153 11.62 3.84 5.84
C LEU A 153 12.02 4.18 4.40
N ILE A 154 13.27 4.57 4.18
CA ILE A 154 13.76 4.94 2.85
C ILE A 154 13.97 3.71 1.97
N GLU A 155 14.60 2.65 2.49
CA GLU A 155 14.92 1.44 1.73
C GLU A 155 13.69 0.58 1.40
N SER A 156 12.73 0.51 2.33
CA SER A 156 11.49 -0.27 2.11
C SER A 156 10.43 0.46 1.28
N SER A 157 10.61 1.76 1.06
CA SER A 157 9.64 2.57 0.33
C SER A 157 9.67 2.27 -1.17
N MET A 158 8.53 1.85 -1.71
CA MET A 158 8.30 1.78 -3.16
C MET A 158 8.04 3.16 -3.78
N LYS A 159 7.85 4.20 -2.95
CA LYS A 159 7.59 5.58 -3.37
C LYS A 159 8.86 6.41 -3.25
N PRO A 160 9.04 7.46 -4.07
CA PRO A 160 10.03 8.49 -3.78
C PRO A 160 9.79 9.08 -2.39
N VAL A 161 10.87 9.52 -1.75
CA VAL A 161 10.82 10.04 -0.38
C VAL A 161 11.29 11.49 -0.35
N VAL A 162 10.55 12.33 0.37
CA VAL A 162 10.95 13.70 0.69
C VAL A 162 11.03 13.83 2.20
N LYS A 163 12.22 14.11 2.70
CA LYS A 163 12.52 14.26 4.13
C LYS A 163 12.79 15.72 4.45
N LEU A 164 12.09 16.27 5.43
CA LEU A 164 12.44 17.56 6.02
C LEU A 164 13.04 17.33 7.40
N LEU A 165 14.28 17.74 7.56
CA LEU A 165 14.96 17.86 8.84
C LEU A 165 14.80 19.30 9.33
N TYR A 166 14.33 19.48 10.55
CA TYR A 166 14.32 20.78 11.22
C TYR A 166 14.63 20.64 12.71
N ASN A 167 15.57 21.44 13.21
CA ASN A 167 16.04 21.40 14.59
C ASN A 167 16.24 22.83 15.10
N ARG A 168 15.17 23.42 15.62
CA ARG A 168 15.20 24.77 16.21
C ARG A 168 16.09 24.83 17.45
N SER A 169 16.22 23.73 18.19
CA SER A 169 17.04 23.64 19.41
C SER A 169 18.55 23.62 19.17
N ASN A 170 19.01 23.60 17.92
CA ASN A 170 20.44 23.57 17.63
C ASN A 170 21.15 24.83 18.15
N ASN A 171 22.26 24.64 18.87
CA ASN A 171 23.03 25.73 19.48
C ASN A 171 23.62 26.73 18.47
N LYS A 172 23.76 26.35 17.20
CA LYS A 172 24.24 27.22 16.11
C LYS A 172 23.12 28.09 15.51
N TYR A 173 21.86 27.85 15.87
CA TYR A 173 20.70 28.54 15.33
C TYR A 173 20.64 30.00 15.77
N SER A 174 20.53 30.90 14.79
CA SER A 174 20.35 32.33 15.05
C SER A 174 18.87 32.69 15.12
N TYR A 175 18.39 33.00 16.33
CA TYR A 175 17.03 33.41 16.67
C TYR A 175 16.70 34.85 16.21
N THR A 176 16.89 35.12 14.93
CA THR A 176 16.38 36.35 14.30
C THR A 176 14.98 36.12 13.77
N SER A 177 14.13 37.16 13.75
CA SER A 177 12.76 37.05 13.22
C SER A 177 12.73 36.48 11.80
N ASN A 178 13.65 36.91 10.93
CA ASN A 178 13.75 36.40 9.56
C ASN A 178 14.10 34.90 9.49
N SER A 179 14.99 34.41 10.36
CA SER A 179 15.32 32.97 10.42
C SER A 179 14.10 32.16 10.88
N ASP A 180 13.40 32.62 11.93
CA ASP A 180 12.21 31.95 12.47
C ASP A 180 11.08 31.92 11.41
N ASP A 181 10.83 33.03 10.71
CA ASP A 181 9.86 33.12 9.63
C ASP A 181 10.19 32.15 8.49
N ASN A 182 11.46 32.07 8.09
CA ASN A 182 11.90 31.15 7.03
C ASN A 182 11.80 29.68 7.46
N LEU A 183 12.06 29.36 8.74
CA LEU A 183 11.87 28.02 9.25
C LEU A 183 10.39 27.61 9.20
N LEU A 184 9.49 28.50 9.60
CA LEU A 184 8.04 28.27 9.51
C LEU A 184 7.57 28.10 8.06
N LYS A 185 8.07 28.90 7.12
CA LYS A 185 7.78 28.74 5.68
C LYS A 185 8.24 27.38 5.13
N ASN A 186 9.39 26.87 5.56
CA ASN A 186 9.83 25.52 5.20
C ASN A 186 8.86 24.45 5.72
N ILE A 187 8.42 24.55 6.98
CA ILE A 187 7.45 23.62 7.57
C ILE A 187 6.10 23.69 6.84
N GLU A 188 5.60 24.90 6.57
CA GLU A 188 4.34 25.11 5.86
C GLU A 188 4.40 24.55 4.43
N LEU A 189 5.50 24.79 3.71
CA LEU A 189 5.69 24.24 2.37
C LEU A 189 5.72 22.70 2.40
N PHE A 190 6.38 22.10 3.39
CA PHE A 190 6.41 20.65 3.56
C PHE A 190 5.00 20.08 3.74
N ASP A 191 4.21 20.69 4.63
CA ASP A 191 2.84 20.25 4.88
C ASP A 191 1.97 20.41 3.60
N LYS A 192 2.10 21.53 2.86
CA LYS A 192 1.42 21.73 1.56
C LYS A 192 1.79 20.66 0.52
N LEU A 193 3.08 20.35 0.38
CA LEU A 193 3.55 19.34 -0.58
C LEU A 193 3.11 17.94 -0.18
N SER A 194 3.12 17.63 1.13
CA SER A 194 2.67 16.34 1.66
C SER A 194 1.20 16.06 1.35
N LEU A 195 0.35 17.10 1.44
CA LEU A 195 -1.06 16.99 1.09
C LEU A 195 -1.25 16.88 -0.42
N ARG A 196 -0.51 17.68 -1.20
CA ARG A 196 -0.63 17.72 -2.67
C ARG A 196 -0.19 16.43 -3.36
N PHE A 197 0.88 15.81 -2.85
CA PHE A 197 1.45 14.58 -3.42
C PHE A 197 1.18 13.36 -2.54
N ASN A 198 0.15 13.45 -1.70
CA ASN A 198 -0.30 12.34 -0.86
C ASN A 198 -0.55 11.09 -1.71
N GLY A 199 -0.13 9.93 -1.21
CA GLY A 199 -0.24 8.66 -1.92
C GLY A 199 0.84 8.42 -2.97
N ARG A 200 1.49 9.46 -3.51
CA ARG A 200 2.55 9.33 -4.54
C ARG A 200 3.97 9.41 -3.98
N VAL A 201 4.19 10.32 -3.03
CA VAL A 201 5.48 10.55 -2.37
C VAL A 201 5.33 10.21 -0.88
N LEU A 202 6.34 9.58 -0.30
CA LEU A 202 6.44 9.41 1.15
C LEU A 202 7.12 10.65 1.74
N PHE A 203 6.39 11.42 2.55
CA PHE A 203 6.93 12.57 3.27
C PHE A 203 7.33 12.17 4.68
N ILE A 204 8.51 12.61 5.13
CA ILE A 204 9.04 12.26 6.45
C ILE A 204 9.58 13.50 7.18
N LYS A 205 9.30 13.62 8.47
CA LYS A 205 9.91 14.64 9.35
C LYS A 205 11.04 14.01 10.15
N ASP A 206 12.20 14.66 10.15
CA ASP A 206 13.39 14.27 10.91
C ASP A 206 13.66 15.32 11.99
N VAL A 207 13.62 14.88 13.24
CA VAL A 207 13.84 15.72 14.42
C VAL A 207 15.13 15.37 15.17
N ILE A 208 15.93 14.45 14.64
CA ILE A 208 17.15 13.94 15.31
C ILE A 208 18.44 14.48 14.70
N GLY A 209 18.41 14.97 13.46
CA GLY A 209 19.62 15.41 12.79
C GLY A 209 20.28 16.66 13.40
N ASP A 210 21.59 16.77 13.19
CA ASP A 210 22.43 17.88 13.69
C ASP A 210 22.36 19.15 12.81
N GLU A 211 21.71 19.07 11.66
CA GLU A 211 21.47 20.25 10.82
C GLU A 211 20.30 21.08 11.37
N ILE A 212 20.23 22.38 11.04
CA ILE A 212 19.13 23.23 11.51
C ILE A 212 17.88 23.06 10.64
N CYS A 213 18.06 23.08 9.32
CA CYS A 213 16.97 22.92 8.36
C CYS A 213 17.51 22.37 7.04
N CYS A 214 17.08 21.19 6.65
CA CYS A 214 17.56 20.52 5.45
C CYS A 214 16.46 19.70 4.80
N TRP A 215 16.33 19.82 3.48
CA TRP A 215 15.47 18.94 2.68
C TRP A 215 16.31 17.89 1.99
N SER A 216 15.92 16.62 2.10
CA SER A 216 16.56 15.50 1.43
C SER A 216 15.56 14.76 0.55
N PHE A 217 16.00 14.42 -0.65
CA PHE A 217 15.18 13.87 -1.71
C PHE A 217 15.72 12.51 -2.11
N TYR A 218 14.88 11.49 -2.12
CA TYR A 218 15.27 10.11 -2.40
C TYR A 218 14.38 9.48 -3.48
N GLY A 219 14.98 8.62 -4.28
CA GLY A 219 14.29 7.79 -5.26
C GLY A 219 14.91 6.40 -5.26
N GLN A 220 14.06 5.37 -5.29
CA GLN A 220 14.50 3.96 -5.32
C GLN A 220 15.48 3.61 -4.18
N GLY A 221 15.23 4.12 -2.97
CA GLY A 221 16.08 3.91 -1.79
C GLY A 221 17.38 4.73 -1.75
N ARG A 222 17.66 5.57 -2.74
CA ARG A 222 18.92 6.33 -2.88
C ARG A 222 18.69 7.82 -2.70
N LYS A 223 19.63 8.53 -2.06
CA LYS A 223 19.60 10.00 -1.97
C LYS A 223 19.95 10.61 -3.33
N LEU A 224 19.06 11.46 -3.86
CA LEU A 224 19.21 12.11 -5.16
C LEU A 224 19.69 13.55 -5.03
N ALA A 225 19.14 14.27 -4.06
CA ALA A 225 19.44 15.68 -3.83
C ALA A 225 19.28 16.07 -2.37
N GLU A 226 19.89 17.20 -2.03
CA GLU A 226 19.78 17.83 -0.72
C GLU A 226 19.77 19.35 -0.88
N VAL A 227 18.84 20.02 -0.20
CA VAL A 227 18.76 21.48 -0.14
C VAL A 227 19.00 21.91 1.30
N CYS A 228 20.22 22.37 1.57
CA CYS A 228 20.60 22.93 2.87
C CYS A 228 20.00 24.33 2.99
N CYS A 229 19.06 24.52 3.92
CA CYS A 229 18.33 25.77 4.11
C CYS A 229 19.03 26.69 5.12
N THR A 230 20.35 26.59 5.24
CA THR A 230 21.15 27.37 6.19
C THR A 230 22.20 28.19 5.46
N SER A 231 22.43 29.41 5.96
CA SER A 231 23.50 30.30 5.51
C SER A 231 24.33 30.76 6.71
N ILE A 232 25.65 30.77 6.57
CA ILE A 232 26.55 31.28 7.61
C ILE A 232 26.86 32.74 7.30
N VAL A 233 26.45 33.62 8.20
CA VAL A 233 26.74 35.06 8.13
C VAL A 233 27.75 35.41 9.20
N TYR A 234 28.79 36.14 8.80
CA TYR A 234 29.79 36.69 9.71
C TYR A 234 29.30 38.07 10.16
N ALA A 235 28.76 38.16 11.38
CA ALA A 235 28.56 39.45 12.04
C ALA A 235 29.86 39.87 12.72
N THR A 236 30.02 41.16 13.02
CA THR A 236 31.22 41.78 13.59
C THR A 236 31.72 41.11 14.89
N GLU A 237 30.84 40.39 15.60
CA GLU A 237 31.16 39.81 16.91
C GLU A 237 31.02 38.28 16.98
N LYS A 238 30.19 37.63 16.13
CA LYS A 238 29.96 36.17 16.13
C LYS A 238 29.55 35.64 14.77
N LYS A 239 29.88 34.37 14.49
CA LYS A 239 29.30 33.61 13.37
C LYS A 239 27.84 33.29 13.70
N GLN A 240 26.93 33.60 12.79
CA GLN A 240 25.50 33.32 12.92
C GLN A 240 25.08 32.37 11.81
N THR A 241 24.30 31.33 12.16
CA THR A 241 23.67 30.46 11.16
C THR A 241 22.21 30.87 11.00
N LYS A 242 21.88 31.45 9.85
CA LYS A 242 20.52 31.87 9.51
C LYS A 242 19.83 30.79 8.71
N VAL A 243 18.51 30.74 8.81
CA VAL A 243 17.68 29.85 7.98
C VAL A 243 17.16 30.64 6.78
N GLU A 244 17.29 30.02 5.62
CA GLU A 244 16.84 30.51 4.32
C GLU A 244 15.61 29.71 3.86
N PHE A 245 14.84 30.27 2.94
CA PHE A 245 13.69 29.61 2.34
C PHE A 245 13.83 29.57 0.81
N PRO A 246 14.61 28.62 0.26
CA PRO A 246 14.80 28.48 -1.18
C PRO A 246 13.61 27.76 -1.85
N GLU A 247 12.42 28.34 -1.77
CA GLU A 247 11.14 27.77 -2.21
C GLU A 247 11.20 27.12 -3.61
N ALA A 248 11.70 27.86 -4.61
CA ALA A 248 11.76 27.39 -5.99
C ALA A 248 12.61 26.12 -6.14
N ARG A 249 13.72 26.01 -5.39
CA ARG A 249 14.60 24.84 -5.43
C ARG A 249 13.97 23.63 -4.75
N ILE A 250 13.34 23.85 -3.60
CA ILE A 250 12.61 22.79 -2.91
C ILE A 250 11.50 22.23 -3.81
N TYR A 251 10.75 23.12 -4.47
CA TYR A 251 9.68 22.73 -5.39
C TYR A 251 10.21 21.96 -6.60
N GLU A 252 11.27 22.45 -7.24
CA GLU A 252 11.95 21.79 -8.37
C GLU A 252 12.39 20.37 -8.00
N GLU A 253 13.08 20.20 -6.87
CA GLU A 253 13.51 18.87 -6.42
C GLU A 253 12.35 17.95 -6.04
N THR A 254 11.27 18.49 -5.47
CA THR A 254 10.05 17.72 -5.21
C THR A 254 9.41 17.20 -6.50
N LEU A 255 9.43 17.99 -7.57
CA LEU A 255 8.95 17.51 -8.87
C LEU A 255 9.89 16.48 -9.49
N ASN A 256 11.21 16.66 -9.34
CA ASN A 256 12.20 15.72 -9.87
C ASN A 256 12.11 14.33 -9.26
N VAL A 257 11.77 14.21 -7.96
CA VAL A 257 11.60 12.87 -7.35
C VAL A 257 10.40 12.10 -7.91
N LEU A 258 9.40 12.78 -8.49
CA LEU A 258 8.24 12.11 -9.10
C LEU A 258 8.64 11.24 -10.31
N LEU A 259 9.80 11.52 -10.93
CA LEU A 259 10.37 10.69 -11.99
C LEU A 259 10.75 9.27 -11.52
N TYR A 260 10.77 9.04 -10.21
CA TYR A 260 11.13 7.78 -9.57
C TYR A 260 9.92 7.05 -8.94
N GLU A 261 8.69 7.46 -9.26
CA GLU A 261 7.45 6.80 -8.81
C GLU A 261 7.25 5.40 -9.39
N THR A 262 7.68 5.18 -10.62
CA THR A 262 7.56 3.87 -11.29
C THR A 262 8.90 3.15 -11.18
N PRO A 263 8.96 1.91 -10.67
CA PRO A 263 10.16 1.09 -10.84
C PRO A 263 10.40 0.95 -12.34
N ARG A 264 11.60 1.30 -12.80
CA ARG A 264 11.99 1.06 -14.20
C ARG A 264 11.89 -0.44 -14.44
N VAL A 265 10.90 -0.87 -15.22
CA VAL A 265 10.93 -2.20 -15.83
C VAL A 265 12.23 -2.24 -16.65
N PRO A 266 13.06 -3.29 -16.56
CA PRO A 266 14.23 -3.42 -17.41
C PRO A 266 13.72 -3.53 -18.85
N ASP A 267 13.77 -2.43 -19.59
CA ASP A 267 13.27 -2.38 -20.95
C ASP A 267 14.34 -2.97 -21.88
N ASN A 268 14.51 -4.29 -21.82
CA ASN A 268 15.38 -5.03 -22.74
C ASN A 268 14.96 -4.82 -24.20
N SER A 269 13.73 -4.35 -24.46
CA SER A 269 13.22 -4.07 -25.80
C SER A 269 13.76 -2.76 -26.41
N LEU A 270 14.02 -1.74 -25.59
CA LEU A 270 14.55 -0.45 -26.08
C LEU A 270 16.04 -0.51 -26.42
N LEU A 271 16.81 -1.42 -25.79
CA LEU A 271 18.22 -1.67 -26.08
C LEU A 271 18.43 -2.39 -27.43
N GLU A 272 17.45 -3.14 -27.92
CA GLU A 272 17.53 -3.83 -29.21
C GLU A 272 17.15 -2.93 -30.40
N ALA A 273 16.37 -1.86 -30.17
CA ALA A 273 15.95 -0.95 -31.24
C ALA A 273 17.08 -0.03 -31.74
N THR A 274 18.09 0.23 -30.90
CA THR A 274 19.25 1.07 -31.25
C THR A 274 20.46 0.27 -31.73
N SER A 275 20.49 -1.06 -31.50
CA SER A 275 21.63 -1.92 -31.84
C SER A 275 21.63 -2.43 -33.28
N ARG A 276 20.49 -2.36 -34.00
CA ARG A 276 20.37 -2.90 -35.37
C ARG A 276 20.77 -1.94 -36.51
N SER A 277 21.20 -0.72 -36.22
CA SER A 277 21.54 0.26 -37.28
C SER A 277 22.96 0.82 -37.23
N ARG A 278 23.92 0.13 -36.59
CA ARG A 278 25.32 0.62 -36.54
C ARG A 278 26.38 -0.46 -36.72
N SER A 279 26.21 -1.31 -37.73
CA SER A 279 27.32 -2.04 -38.34
C SER A 279 28.05 -1.13 -39.34
N GLN A 280 28.87 -0.21 -38.81
CA GLN A 280 30.01 0.49 -39.43
C GLN A 280 30.09 1.92 -38.88
N ALA A 281 30.96 2.16 -37.90
CA ALA A 281 31.84 3.32 -37.80
C ALA A 281 32.51 3.37 -36.41
N SER A 282 33.84 3.39 -36.47
CA SER A 282 34.85 3.83 -35.51
C SER A 282 34.44 4.63 -34.26
N HIS A 283 35.05 4.22 -33.15
CA HIS A 283 35.63 5.00 -32.03
C HIS A 283 34.89 6.20 -31.42
N SER A 284 34.91 6.19 -30.08
CA SER A 284 34.82 7.28 -29.09
C SER A 284 33.45 7.77 -28.60
N GLU A 285 33.41 7.94 -27.27
CA GLU A 285 32.48 8.72 -26.44
C GLU A 285 31.11 8.11 -26.14
N ASP A 286 31.02 7.16 -25.20
CA ASP A 286 29.73 6.76 -24.58
C ASP A 286 29.88 6.17 -23.16
N ASP A 287 30.88 6.59 -22.36
CA ASP A 287 31.02 6.14 -20.94
C ASP A 287 30.70 7.24 -19.91
N GLU A 288 30.50 8.49 -20.34
CA GLU A 288 30.21 9.64 -19.46
C GLU A 288 28.72 9.73 -19.04
N GLY A 289 27.81 8.98 -19.69
CA GLY A 289 26.36 9.08 -19.47
C GLY A 289 25.84 8.34 -18.24
N PHE A 290 26.58 7.33 -17.75
CA PHE A 290 26.13 6.47 -16.64
C PHE A 290 26.60 6.98 -15.28
N GLU A 291 27.81 7.56 -15.17
CA GLU A 291 28.36 8.07 -13.90
C GLU A 291 27.70 9.38 -13.42
N LEU A 292 27.13 10.19 -14.33
CA LEU A 292 26.55 11.49 -13.96
C LEU A 292 25.29 11.37 -13.07
N ARG A 293 24.61 10.21 -13.09
CA ARG A 293 23.32 10.01 -12.40
C ARG A 293 23.42 9.50 -10.96
N ASP A 294 24.59 9.09 -10.50
CA ASP A 294 24.80 8.63 -9.12
C ASP A 294 25.31 9.73 -8.17
N ARG A 295 25.56 10.95 -8.67
CA ARG A 295 26.00 12.07 -7.82
C ARG A 295 24.82 12.73 -7.11
N VAL A 296 24.86 12.74 -5.77
CA VAL A 296 23.92 13.51 -4.93
C VAL A 296 24.06 15.00 -5.22
N ARG A 297 23.00 15.64 -5.71
CA ARG A 297 22.97 17.07 -5.98
C ARG A 297 22.84 17.86 -4.67
N ARG A 298 23.93 18.47 -4.22
CA ARG A 298 23.94 19.32 -3.00
C ARG A 298 23.74 20.79 -3.35
N ILE A 299 22.62 21.35 -2.94
CA ILE A 299 22.21 22.72 -3.22
C ILE A 299 22.38 23.54 -1.94
N HIS A 300 23.28 24.53 -2.01
CA HIS A 300 23.48 25.52 -0.95
C HIS A 300 22.88 26.85 -1.39
N VAL A 301 22.20 27.55 -0.48
CA VAL A 301 21.68 28.90 -0.76
C VAL A 301 22.86 29.86 -0.97
N LYS A 302 22.90 30.55 -2.12
CA LYS A 302 23.99 31.47 -2.48
C LYS A 302 24.10 32.62 -1.47
N ARG A 303 25.34 32.98 -1.12
CA ARG A 303 25.65 34.20 -0.35
C ARG A 303 25.39 35.42 -1.23
N TYR A 304 24.46 36.28 -0.85
CA TYR A 304 24.52 37.68 -1.29
C TYR A 304 25.53 38.39 -0.39
N SER A 305 26.74 38.61 -0.90
CA SER A 305 27.69 39.53 -0.28
C SER A 305 27.16 40.94 -0.50
N THR A 306 26.56 41.55 0.51
CA THR A 306 26.18 42.97 0.49
C THR A 306 27.42 43.83 0.76
N TYR A 307 28.42 43.75 -0.11
CA TYR A 307 29.57 44.65 -0.16
C TYR A 307 30.10 44.62 -1.60
N ASP A 308 29.49 45.41 -2.47
CA ASP A 308 30.19 46.22 -3.47
C ASP A 308 29.18 47.11 -4.20
N ASP A 309 28.98 48.30 -3.63
CA ASP A 309 28.70 49.53 -4.37
C ASP A 309 29.09 50.70 -3.47
N ARG A 310 30.36 50.70 -3.03
CA ARG A 310 31.03 51.97 -2.72
C ARG A 310 31.64 52.44 -4.03
N GLN A 311 30.99 53.41 -4.67
CA GLN A 311 31.66 54.27 -5.63
C GLN A 311 32.91 54.85 -4.95
N LEU A 312 34.07 54.31 -5.30
CA LEU A 312 35.33 55.02 -5.14
C LEU A 312 35.32 56.11 -6.20
N GLY A 313 35.31 57.35 -5.73
CA GLY A 313 35.12 58.52 -6.56
C GLY A 313 36.29 58.85 -7.48
N HIS A 314 36.01 59.78 -8.39
CA HIS A 314 36.85 60.91 -8.71
C HIS A 314 35.96 62.14 -8.86
#